data_AF-A0A972MGZ4-F1
#
_entry.id   AF-A0A972MGZ4-F1
#
_cell.length_a   1.000
_cell.length_b   1.000
_cell.length_c   1.000
_cell.angle_alpha   90.00
_cell.angle_beta   90.00
_cell.angle_gamma   90.00
#
_symmetry.space_group_name_H-M   'P 1'
#
loop_
_entity.id
_entity.type
_entity.pdbx_description
1 polymer ?
#
loop_
_entity_poly.entity_id
_entity_poly.type
_entity_poly.pdbx_seq_one_letter_code
_entity_poly.pdbx_strand_id
1 'polypeptide(L)'
;MKRFFALFLLIFLLCSCGGSHQGGLLSWFKGGQEVESPDPELAQLIEKALKYYRKGHWELAEEAFRAIRDRYPDTPYALWAELKLADCKFYAKQYLEAIVLYEEFEKLHPTNEAIPYVIYQIGTCYYKLMLSPDRDQTFTKKAIENYERLIERFPDSPYVAEARKRIKECRERLGEHELYVARYYFRTKRYRGAYWRLLYLLQTYPDTRAAQKARALAQKYYVKALEETRALTAGTLKDFWGKSVR
;
A
#
# COMPACT_ATOMS: atom_id res chain seq x y z
N MET A 1 60.13 -9.53 42.80
CA MET A 1 61.30 -9.39 41.91
C MET A 1 60.78 -9.29 40.47
N LYS A 2 61.19 -8.22 39.77
CA LYS A 2 61.40 -8.01 38.31
C LYS A 2 60.77 -9.04 37.34
N ARG A 3 60.16 -8.75 36.18
CA ARG A 3 59.93 -7.56 35.33
C ARG A 3 59.27 -8.09 34.02
N PHE A 4 58.36 -7.32 33.39
CA PHE A 4 58.08 -7.25 31.93
C PHE A 4 57.52 -8.53 31.23
N PHE A 5 56.55 -8.51 30.32
CA PHE A 5 56.40 -7.67 29.13
C PHE A 5 54.92 -7.67 28.69
N ALA A 6 54.39 -6.49 28.36
CA ALA A 6 53.14 -6.35 27.63
C ALA A 6 53.37 -6.69 26.15
N LEU A 7 52.47 -7.42 25.49
CA LEU A 7 52.33 -7.37 24.04
C LEU A 7 50.86 -7.44 23.64
N PHE A 8 50.35 -6.27 23.27
CA PHE A 8 49.11 -6.07 22.52
C PHE A 8 49.52 -6.15 21.04
N LEU A 9 48.98 -7.09 20.24
CA LEU A 9 48.68 -6.84 18.84
C LEU A 9 47.86 -7.97 18.21
N LEU A 10 46.88 -7.55 17.40
CA LEU A 10 46.05 -8.32 16.49
C LEU A 10 46.81 -9.41 15.72
N ILE A 11 46.12 -10.51 15.39
CA ILE A 11 45.78 -10.84 13.99
C ILE A 11 44.59 -11.81 13.98
N PHE A 12 43.47 -11.27 13.50
CA PHE A 12 42.32 -11.96 12.95
C PHE A 12 42.79 -12.84 11.78
N LEU A 13 42.64 -14.17 11.87
CA LEU A 13 42.68 -15.02 10.69
C LEU A 13 42.00 -16.37 10.98
N LEU A 14 41.06 -16.70 10.10
CA LEU A 14 40.53 -18.03 9.78
C LEU A 14 39.37 -18.56 10.63
N CYS A 15 38.18 -18.06 10.32
CA CYS A 15 37.03 -18.93 10.08
C CYS A 15 36.44 -18.58 8.70
N SER A 16 37.10 -19.06 7.65
CA SER A 16 36.48 -19.29 6.35
C SER A 16 35.82 -20.67 6.40
N CYS A 17 34.52 -20.67 6.68
CA CYS A 17 33.56 -21.65 6.19
C CYS A 17 32.46 -20.78 5.57
N GLY A 18 32.46 -20.56 4.26
CA GLY A 18 31.97 -21.57 3.33
C GLY A 18 30.44 -21.62 3.32
N GLY A 19 29.78 -20.46 3.31
CA GLY A 19 28.35 -20.32 3.01
C GLY A 19 28.20 -19.56 1.71
N SER A 20 27.97 -20.28 0.62
CA SER A 20 27.58 -19.74 -0.67
C SER A 20 26.25 -18.97 -0.52
N HIS A 21 26.33 -17.66 -0.30
CA HIS A 21 25.21 -16.77 -0.57
C HIS A 21 25.02 -16.73 -2.08
N GLN A 22 24.19 -17.63 -2.61
CA GLN A 22 23.49 -17.36 -3.86
C GLN A 22 22.77 -16.03 -3.68
N GLY A 23 23.17 -15.04 -4.46
CA GLY A 23 22.51 -13.75 -4.50
C GLY A 23 21.06 -13.97 -4.92
N GLY A 24 20.14 -13.82 -3.96
CA GLY A 24 18.72 -13.72 -4.26
C GLY A 24 18.46 -12.55 -5.21
N LEU A 25 17.28 -12.55 -5.84
CA LEU A 25 16.70 -11.43 -6.61
C LEU A 25 16.92 -10.06 -5.93
N LEU A 26 16.93 -9.98 -4.60
CA LEU A 26 17.18 -8.81 -3.75
C LEU A 26 18.59 -8.23 -3.91
N SER A 27 19.59 -9.07 -4.18
CA SER A 27 20.93 -8.60 -4.56
C SER A 27 20.94 -8.06 -5.99
N TRP A 28 20.15 -8.68 -6.86
CA TRP A 28 19.93 -8.29 -8.26
C TRP A 28 19.18 -6.94 -8.38
N PHE A 29 18.28 -6.65 -7.45
CA PHE A 29 17.56 -5.37 -7.34
C PHE A 29 18.38 -4.25 -6.69
N LYS A 30 19.49 -4.55 -6.00
CA LYS A 30 20.22 -3.57 -5.16
C LYS A 30 21.41 -2.87 -5.83
N GLY A 31 21.89 -3.32 -6.99
CA GLY A 31 23.07 -2.70 -7.58
C GLY A 31 23.24 -3.05 -9.06
N GLY A 32 23.65 -2.07 -9.85
CA GLY A 32 23.91 -2.19 -11.28
C GLY A 32 25.08 -3.12 -11.59
N GLN A 33 24.90 -4.42 -11.40
CA GLN A 33 25.81 -5.43 -11.92
C GLN A 33 25.55 -5.57 -13.42
N GLU A 34 26.64 -5.59 -14.18
CA GLU A 34 26.63 -6.06 -15.56
C GLU A 34 26.06 -7.48 -15.56
N VAL A 35 25.02 -7.67 -16.35
CA VAL A 35 24.31 -8.94 -16.40
C VAL A 35 25.13 -9.89 -17.26
N GLU A 36 26.01 -10.68 -16.62
CA GLU A 36 26.69 -11.80 -17.29
C GLU A 36 25.66 -12.89 -17.59
N SER A 37 24.95 -12.73 -18.71
CA SER A 37 24.21 -13.80 -19.36
C SER A 37 25.16 -14.56 -20.29
N PRO A 38 25.15 -15.91 -20.29
CA PRO A 38 25.91 -16.70 -21.25
C PRO A 38 25.43 -16.49 -22.70
N ASP A 39 24.20 -15.99 -22.89
CA ASP A 39 23.67 -15.57 -24.19
C ASP A 39 23.86 -14.05 -24.41
N PRO A 40 24.66 -13.64 -25.42
CA PRO A 40 24.84 -12.25 -25.81
C PRO A 40 23.55 -11.54 -26.23
N GLU A 41 22.58 -12.24 -26.84
CA GLU A 41 21.31 -11.61 -27.25
C GLU A 41 20.48 -11.22 -26.02
N LEU A 42 20.37 -12.12 -25.04
CA LEU A 42 19.72 -11.84 -23.76
C LEU A 42 20.39 -10.67 -23.01
N ALA A 43 21.74 -10.63 -22.98
CA ALA A 43 22.46 -9.53 -22.34
C ALA A 43 22.12 -8.17 -22.99
N GLN A 44 22.12 -8.10 -24.32
CA GLN A 44 21.73 -6.90 -25.06
C GLN A 44 20.28 -6.49 -24.80
N LEU A 45 19.37 -7.47 -24.73
CA LEU A 45 17.96 -7.22 -24.48
C LEU A 45 17.72 -6.67 -23.07
N ILE A 46 18.42 -7.21 -22.06
CA ILE A 46 18.39 -6.72 -20.69
C ILE A 46 18.94 -5.29 -20.60
N GLU A 47 20.09 -5.02 -21.23
CA GLU A 47 20.67 -3.67 -21.27
C GLU A 47 19.68 -2.67 -21.89
N LYS A 48 19.06 -3.05 -23.02
CA LYS A 48 18.06 -2.23 -23.70
C LYS A 48 16.84 -1.97 -22.82
N ALA A 49 16.30 -2.99 -22.16
CA ALA A 49 15.16 -2.87 -21.25
C ALA A 49 15.48 -1.92 -20.08
N LEU A 50 16.64 -2.11 -19.44
CA LEU A 50 17.10 -1.25 -18.35
C LEU A 50 17.35 0.19 -18.80
N LYS A 51 17.89 0.40 -20.00
CA LYS A 51 18.10 1.73 -20.58
C LYS A 51 16.78 2.48 -20.75
N TYR A 52 15.75 1.84 -21.30
CA TYR A 52 14.43 2.46 -21.41
C TYR A 52 13.80 2.72 -20.06
N TYR A 53 13.87 1.74 -19.15
CA TYR A 53 13.33 1.85 -17.81
C TYR A 53 13.96 3.01 -17.02
N ARG A 54 15.30 3.14 -17.04
CA ARG A 54 16.01 4.23 -16.36
C ARG A 54 15.70 5.60 -16.96
N LYS A 55 15.43 5.66 -18.27
CA LYS A 55 15.02 6.90 -18.98
C LYS A 55 13.55 7.23 -18.79
N GLY A 56 12.76 6.36 -18.17
CA GLY A 56 11.32 6.53 -18.01
C GLY A 56 10.50 6.32 -19.28
N HIS A 57 11.07 5.65 -20.29
CA HIS A 57 10.35 5.25 -21.49
C HIS A 57 9.59 3.94 -21.22
N TRP A 58 8.51 4.04 -20.43
CA TRP A 58 7.83 2.87 -19.86
C TRP A 58 7.27 1.90 -20.91
N GLU A 59 6.72 2.41 -22.01
CA GLU A 59 6.18 1.57 -23.10
C GLU A 59 7.29 0.76 -23.78
N LEU A 60 8.40 1.42 -24.15
CA LEU A 60 9.56 0.74 -24.75
C LEU A 60 10.23 -0.23 -23.77
N ALA A 61 10.24 0.11 -22.48
CA ALA A 61 10.75 -0.77 -21.43
C ALA A 61 9.85 -2.01 -21.29
N GLU A 62 8.54 -1.83 -21.27
CA GLU A 62 7.55 -2.91 -21.22
C GLU A 62 7.70 -3.87 -22.40
N GLU A 63 7.83 -3.36 -23.63
CA GLU A 63 8.08 -4.18 -24.81
C GLU A 63 9.36 -5.03 -24.67
N ALA A 64 10.44 -4.41 -24.17
CA ALA A 64 11.71 -5.10 -23.99
C ALA A 64 11.64 -6.16 -22.87
N PHE A 65 11.01 -5.86 -21.72
CA PHE A 65 10.80 -6.85 -20.65
C PHE A 65 9.89 -7.99 -21.09
N ARG A 66 8.86 -7.70 -21.89
CA ARG A 66 7.97 -8.71 -22.45
C ARG A 66 8.75 -9.66 -23.36
N ALA A 67 9.62 -9.11 -24.21
CA ALA A 67 10.49 -9.92 -25.05
C ALA A 67 11.44 -10.82 -24.22
N ILE A 68 11.96 -10.35 -23.08
CA ILE A 68 12.79 -11.19 -22.18
C ILE A 68 11.97 -12.36 -21.65
N ARG A 69 10.80 -12.07 -21.07
CA ARG A 69 9.90 -13.09 -20.50
C ARG A 69 9.48 -14.13 -21.54
N ASP A 70 9.12 -13.68 -22.74
CA ASP A 70 8.53 -14.55 -23.76
C ASP A 70 9.59 -15.37 -24.53
N ARG A 71 10.79 -14.80 -24.77
CA ARG A 71 11.88 -15.50 -25.49
C ARG A 71 12.75 -16.37 -24.58
N TYR A 72 12.85 -16.03 -23.30
CA TYR A 72 13.74 -16.69 -22.34
C TYR A 72 13.01 -17.18 -21.08
N PRO A 73 11.86 -17.90 -21.21
CA PRO A 73 10.97 -18.22 -20.10
C PRO A 73 11.61 -19.08 -19.00
N ASP A 74 12.58 -19.93 -19.35
CA ASP A 74 13.25 -20.84 -18.40
C ASP A 74 14.40 -20.17 -17.62
N THR A 75 14.63 -18.88 -17.83
CA THR A 75 15.71 -18.14 -17.18
C THR A 75 15.22 -17.38 -15.94
N PRO A 76 16.09 -17.15 -14.94
CA PRO A 76 15.76 -16.26 -13.81
C PRO A 76 15.38 -14.85 -14.26
N TYR A 77 15.83 -14.43 -15.43
CA TYR A 77 15.53 -13.13 -16.03
C TYR A 77 14.08 -13.00 -16.49
N ALA A 78 13.41 -14.09 -16.86
CA ALA A 78 11.99 -14.04 -17.21
C ALA A 78 11.14 -13.64 -16.01
N LEU A 79 11.42 -14.22 -14.84
CA LEU A 79 10.73 -13.90 -13.60
C LEU A 79 10.98 -12.44 -13.18
N TRP A 80 12.23 -11.99 -13.28
CA TRP A 80 12.56 -10.59 -13.04
C TRP A 80 11.86 -9.65 -14.02
N ALA A 81 11.84 -10.00 -15.31
CA ALA A 81 11.20 -9.22 -16.35
C ALA A 81 9.68 -9.15 -16.16
N GLU A 82 9.05 -10.24 -15.72
CA GLU A 82 7.63 -10.29 -15.36
C GLU A 82 7.29 -9.26 -14.27
N LEU A 83 8.07 -9.22 -13.18
CA LEU A 83 7.90 -8.19 -12.15
C LEU A 83 8.16 -6.77 -12.69
N LYS A 84 9.13 -6.62 -13.59
CA LYS A 84 9.42 -5.32 -14.23
C LYS A 84 8.32 -4.83 -15.16
N LEU A 85 7.53 -5.72 -15.76
CA LEU A 85 6.34 -5.35 -16.52
C LEU A 85 5.31 -4.64 -15.62
N ALA A 86 5.07 -5.19 -14.42
CA ALA A 86 4.20 -4.56 -13.42
C ALA A 86 4.75 -3.20 -12.95
N ASP A 87 6.07 -3.11 -12.73
CA ASP A 87 6.74 -1.84 -12.42
C ASP A 87 6.52 -0.80 -13.54
N CYS A 88 6.68 -1.18 -14.82
CA CYS A 88 6.48 -0.27 -15.94
C CYS A 88 5.07 0.32 -15.95
N LYS A 89 4.03 -0.49 -15.72
CA LYS A 89 2.64 -0.01 -15.56
C LYS A 89 2.50 0.93 -14.39
N PHE A 90 3.10 0.61 -13.25
CA PHE A 90 3.08 1.46 -12.06
C PHE A 90 3.70 2.84 -12.34
N TYR A 91 4.89 2.90 -12.94
CA TYR A 91 5.57 4.16 -13.23
C TYR A 91 4.92 4.95 -14.37
N ALA A 92 4.24 4.25 -15.29
CA ALA A 92 3.35 4.86 -16.28
C ALA A 92 2.03 5.40 -15.67
N LYS A 93 1.82 5.25 -14.34
CA LYS A 93 0.60 5.63 -13.61
C LYS A 93 -0.64 4.84 -14.04
N GLN A 94 -0.46 3.72 -14.73
CA GLN A 94 -1.48 2.75 -15.11
C GLN A 94 -1.70 1.79 -13.94
N TYR A 95 -2.23 2.32 -12.82
CA TYR A 95 -2.23 1.60 -11.54
C TYR A 95 -3.16 0.39 -11.52
N LEU A 96 -4.27 0.41 -12.28
CA LEU A 96 -5.19 -0.72 -12.33
C LEU A 96 -4.56 -1.90 -13.07
N GLU A 97 -3.88 -1.62 -14.19
CA GLU A 97 -3.12 -2.59 -14.96
C GLU A 97 -1.93 -3.12 -14.16
N ALA A 98 -1.24 -2.25 -13.41
CA ALA A 98 -0.17 -2.65 -12.51
C ALA A 98 -0.65 -3.61 -11.43
N ILE A 99 -1.81 -3.35 -10.80
CA ILE A 99 -2.41 -4.24 -9.80
C ILE A 99 -2.62 -5.63 -10.38
N VAL A 100 -3.20 -5.73 -11.58
CA VAL A 100 -3.44 -7.03 -12.23
C VAL A 100 -2.15 -7.80 -12.41
N LEU A 101 -1.09 -7.16 -12.92
CA LEU A 101 0.20 -7.83 -13.14
C LEU A 101 0.89 -8.21 -11.82
N TYR A 102 0.81 -7.38 -10.78
CA TYR A 102 1.35 -7.73 -9.46
C TYR A 102 0.59 -8.88 -8.80
N GLU A 103 -0.75 -8.90 -8.89
CA GLU A 103 -1.58 -9.99 -8.35
C GLU A 103 -1.33 -11.29 -9.11
N GLU A 104 -1.13 -11.23 -10.42
CA GLU A 104 -0.74 -12.37 -11.24
C GLU A 104 0.64 -12.91 -10.82
N PHE A 105 1.63 -12.03 -10.65
CA PHE A 105 2.95 -12.41 -10.15
C PHE A 105 2.88 -13.07 -8.76
N GLU A 106 2.11 -12.49 -7.82
CA GLU A 106 1.92 -13.07 -6.48
C GLU A 106 1.29 -14.46 -6.55
N LYS A 107 0.33 -14.65 -7.46
CA LYS A 107 -0.38 -15.93 -7.65
C LYS A 107 0.51 -17.00 -8.27
N LEU A 108 1.30 -16.64 -9.28
CA LEU A 108 2.17 -17.59 -9.99
C LEU A 108 3.42 -17.94 -9.18
N HIS A 109 3.93 -17.00 -8.38
CA HIS A 109 5.21 -17.13 -7.68
C HIS A 109 5.12 -16.87 -6.16
N PRO A 110 4.23 -17.55 -5.42
CA PRO A 110 3.88 -17.21 -4.03
C PRO A 110 5.01 -17.36 -3.01
N THR A 111 6.05 -18.13 -3.33
CA THR A 111 7.25 -18.34 -2.49
C THR A 111 8.42 -17.44 -2.87
N ASN A 112 8.24 -16.54 -3.84
CA ASN A 112 9.30 -15.65 -4.28
C ASN A 112 9.68 -14.62 -3.20
N GLU A 113 10.96 -14.29 -3.10
CA GLU A 113 11.47 -13.30 -2.14
C GLU A 113 11.01 -11.86 -2.42
N ALA A 114 10.53 -11.57 -3.63
CA ALA A 114 9.96 -10.27 -4.01
C ALA A 114 8.50 -10.10 -3.54
N ILE A 115 7.83 -11.13 -3.01
CA ILE A 115 6.43 -11.03 -2.59
C ILE A 115 6.16 -9.88 -1.60
N PRO A 116 6.99 -9.59 -0.59
CA PRO A 116 6.78 -8.42 0.26
C PRO A 116 6.77 -7.09 -0.53
N TYR A 117 7.59 -6.97 -1.57
CA TYR A 117 7.58 -5.80 -2.46
C TYR A 117 6.30 -5.76 -3.30
N VAL A 118 5.88 -6.89 -3.85
CA VAL A 118 4.67 -7.01 -4.68
C VAL A 118 3.42 -6.61 -3.89
N ILE A 119 3.24 -7.14 -2.68
CA ILE A 119 2.11 -6.79 -1.81
C ILE A 119 2.13 -5.29 -1.47
N TYR A 120 3.31 -4.75 -1.14
CA TYR A 120 3.48 -3.32 -0.88
C TYR A 120 3.09 -2.47 -2.10
N GLN A 121 3.48 -2.89 -3.30
CA GLN A 121 3.17 -2.17 -4.54
C GLN A 121 1.69 -2.24 -4.90
N ILE A 122 1.00 -3.36 -4.67
CA ILE A 122 -0.46 -3.46 -4.81
C ILE A 122 -1.15 -2.44 -3.89
N GLY A 123 -0.76 -2.40 -2.60
CA GLY A 123 -1.25 -1.40 -1.65
C GLY A 123 -0.95 0.03 -2.10
N THR A 124 0.23 0.26 -2.67
CA THR A 124 0.64 1.56 -3.21
C THR A 124 -0.18 1.97 -4.43
N CYS A 125 -0.51 1.05 -5.34
CA CYS A 125 -1.40 1.32 -6.47
C CYS A 125 -2.79 1.77 -5.98
N TYR A 126 -3.39 1.02 -5.06
CA TYR A 126 -4.67 1.41 -4.46
C TYR A 126 -4.60 2.75 -3.73
N TYR A 127 -3.50 3.01 -3.00
CA TYR A 127 -3.25 4.29 -2.36
C TYR A 127 -3.20 5.45 -3.38
N LYS A 128 -2.54 5.25 -4.52
CA LYS A 128 -2.47 6.27 -5.59
C LYS A 128 -3.82 6.52 -6.28
N LEU A 129 -4.72 5.54 -6.25
CA LEU A 129 -6.08 5.62 -6.79
C LEU A 129 -7.09 6.25 -5.80
N MET A 130 -6.67 6.60 -4.58
CA MET A 130 -7.56 7.18 -3.57
C MET A 130 -8.21 8.49 -4.05
N LEU A 131 -9.53 8.57 -3.88
CA LEU A 131 -10.33 9.74 -4.25
C LEU A 131 -10.53 10.67 -3.05
N SER A 132 -10.98 11.90 -3.34
CA SER A 132 -11.33 12.91 -2.33
C SER A 132 -12.35 12.38 -1.30
N PRO A 133 -12.37 12.91 -0.06
CA PRO A 133 -13.20 12.36 1.02
C PRO A 133 -14.71 12.35 0.73
N ASP A 134 -15.21 13.15 -0.21
CA ASP A 134 -16.61 13.18 -0.62
C ASP A 134 -17.01 12.04 -1.57
N ARG A 135 -16.04 11.30 -2.10
CA ARG A 135 -16.25 10.22 -3.07
C ARG A 135 -16.13 8.84 -2.44
N ASP A 136 -16.40 7.81 -3.24
CA ASP A 136 -16.24 6.42 -2.84
C ASP A 136 -14.81 6.12 -2.35
N GLN A 137 -14.70 5.36 -1.27
CA GLN A 137 -13.45 5.08 -0.57
C GLN A 137 -13.01 3.61 -0.70
N THR A 138 -13.51 2.88 -1.71
CA THR A 138 -13.16 1.46 -1.91
C THR A 138 -11.65 1.28 -2.08
N PHE A 139 -11.00 2.10 -2.91
CA PHE A 139 -9.54 2.02 -3.08
C PHE A 139 -8.77 2.37 -1.81
N THR A 140 -9.25 3.32 -1.01
CA THR A 140 -8.64 3.64 0.30
C THR A 140 -8.66 2.43 1.24
N LYS A 141 -9.77 1.68 1.28
CA LYS A 141 -9.89 0.46 2.10
C LYS A 141 -8.99 -0.66 1.58
N LYS A 142 -8.99 -0.91 0.26
CA LYS A 142 -8.11 -1.90 -0.38
C LYS A 142 -6.62 -1.62 -0.17
N ALA A 143 -6.23 -0.34 -0.12
CA ALA A 143 -4.87 0.05 0.22
C ALA A 143 -4.50 -0.39 1.65
N ILE A 144 -5.36 -0.09 2.63
CA ILE A 144 -5.18 -0.53 4.03
C ILE A 144 -5.08 -2.06 4.10
N GLU A 145 -6.01 -2.78 3.46
CA GLU A 145 -6.03 -4.25 3.46
C GLU A 145 -4.71 -4.85 2.96
N ASN A 146 -4.13 -4.32 1.87
CA ASN A 146 -2.86 -4.82 1.36
C ASN A 146 -1.66 -4.44 2.24
N TYR A 147 -1.64 -3.23 2.81
CA TYR A 147 -0.60 -2.85 3.74
C TYR A 147 -0.66 -3.64 5.06
N GLU A 148 -1.85 -3.92 5.57
CA GLU A 148 -2.05 -4.77 6.75
C GLU A 148 -1.63 -6.21 6.45
N ARG A 149 -2.00 -6.75 5.27
CA ARG A 149 -1.55 -8.06 4.79
C ARG A 149 -0.02 -8.17 4.75
N LEU A 150 0.67 -7.13 4.27
CA LEU A 150 2.14 -7.06 4.28
C LEU A 150 2.69 -7.12 5.69
N ILE A 151 2.15 -6.31 6.60
CA ILE A 151 2.62 -6.20 7.99
C ILE A 151 2.41 -7.53 8.73
N GLU A 152 1.29 -8.21 8.49
CA GLU A 152 0.95 -9.48 9.11
C GLU A 152 1.82 -10.63 8.58
N ARG A 153 1.99 -10.73 7.25
CA ARG A 153 2.73 -11.83 6.62
C ARG A 153 4.24 -11.64 6.65
N PHE A 154 4.72 -10.40 6.62
CA PHE A 154 6.14 -10.06 6.47
C PHE A 154 6.54 -8.92 7.42
N PRO A 155 6.47 -9.12 8.75
CA PRO A 155 6.71 -8.08 9.74
C PRO A 155 8.11 -7.45 9.70
N ASP A 156 9.11 -8.19 9.21
CA ASP A 156 10.51 -7.73 9.10
C ASP A 156 10.84 -7.10 7.73
N SER A 157 9.85 -7.00 6.83
CA SER A 157 10.06 -6.43 5.50
C SER A 157 10.45 -4.95 5.57
N PRO A 158 11.39 -4.48 4.72
CA PRO A 158 11.80 -3.06 4.71
C PRO A 158 10.66 -2.10 4.36
N TYR A 159 9.57 -2.60 3.79
CA TYR A 159 8.40 -1.82 3.40
C TYR A 159 7.40 -1.58 4.55
N VAL A 160 7.55 -2.27 5.68
CA VAL A 160 6.61 -2.21 6.82
C VAL A 160 6.47 -0.81 7.41
N ALA A 161 7.58 -0.09 7.56
CA ALA A 161 7.57 1.25 8.14
C ALA A 161 6.76 2.24 7.28
N GLU A 162 6.99 2.24 5.96
CA GLU A 162 6.25 3.09 5.04
C GLU A 162 4.79 2.64 4.91
N ALA A 163 4.51 1.33 4.90
CA ALA A 163 3.14 0.79 4.90
C ALA A 163 2.33 1.27 6.12
N ARG A 164 2.91 1.26 7.33
CA ARG A 164 2.24 1.79 8.54
C ARG A 164 1.92 3.28 8.42
N LYS A 165 2.83 4.06 7.85
CA LYS A 165 2.61 5.48 7.58
C LYS A 165 1.46 5.68 6.58
N ARG A 166 1.44 4.90 5.49
CA ARG A 166 0.36 4.95 4.49
C ARG A 166 -0.99 4.54 5.06
N ILE A 167 -1.04 3.52 5.92
CA ILE A 167 -2.26 3.15 6.66
C ILE A 167 -2.78 4.35 7.46
N LYS A 168 -1.91 5.05 8.19
CA LYS A 168 -2.32 6.24 8.94
C LYS A 168 -2.92 7.32 8.03
N GLU A 169 -2.31 7.58 6.89
CA GLU A 169 -2.84 8.52 5.88
C GLU A 169 -4.20 8.07 5.31
N CYS A 170 -4.36 6.78 5.01
CA CYS A 170 -5.65 6.21 4.58
C CYS A 170 -6.72 6.33 5.68
N ARG A 171 -6.37 6.08 6.94
CA ARG A 171 -7.28 6.24 8.08
C ARG A 171 -7.72 7.70 8.25
N GLU A 172 -6.82 8.67 8.09
CA GLU A 172 -7.18 10.09 8.07
C GLU A 172 -8.19 10.39 6.95
N ARG A 173 -7.97 9.87 5.73
CA ARG A 173 -8.89 10.03 4.60
C ARG A 173 -10.27 9.44 4.89
N LEU A 174 -10.34 8.24 5.48
CA LEU A 174 -11.61 7.62 5.88
C LEU A 174 -12.31 8.40 6.99
N GLY A 175 -11.56 8.91 7.96
CA GLY A 175 -12.10 9.78 8.99
C GLY A 175 -12.70 11.07 8.42
N GLU A 176 -12.00 11.69 7.46
CA GLU A 176 -12.50 12.86 6.74
C GLU A 176 -13.78 12.57 5.95
N HIS A 177 -13.88 11.41 5.31
CA HIS A 177 -15.08 10.96 4.60
C HIS A 177 -16.29 10.86 5.56
N GLU A 178 -16.11 10.21 6.72
CA GLU A 178 -17.17 10.08 7.72
C GLU A 178 -17.64 11.46 8.23
N LEU A 179 -16.69 12.37 8.51
CA LEU A 179 -17.01 13.73 8.94
C LEU A 179 -17.74 14.53 7.84
N TYR A 180 -17.34 14.36 6.58
CA TYR A 180 -18.00 14.98 5.43
C TYR A 180 -19.48 14.54 5.35
N VAL A 181 -19.75 13.24 5.41
CA VAL A 181 -21.12 12.70 5.37
C VAL A 181 -21.93 13.15 6.59
N ALA A 182 -21.33 13.15 7.78
CA ALA A 182 -21.98 13.66 9.00
C ALA A 182 -22.42 15.13 8.85
N ARG A 183 -21.56 15.99 8.28
CA ARG A 183 -21.89 17.40 8.01
C ARG A 183 -22.96 17.56 6.94
N TYR A 184 -22.93 16.73 5.89
CA TYR A 184 -23.95 16.73 4.85
C TYR A 184 -25.34 16.40 5.42
N TYR A 185 -25.45 15.35 6.23
CA TYR A 185 -26.70 14.99 6.91
C TYR A 185 -27.16 16.06 7.89
N PHE A 186 -26.25 16.67 8.64
CA PHE A 186 -26.60 17.76 9.54
C PHE A 186 -27.19 18.95 8.77
N ARG A 187 -26.56 19.36 7.66
CA ARG A 187 -27.03 20.48 6.82
C ARG A 187 -28.38 20.19 6.15
N THR A 188 -28.65 18.93 5.83
CA THR A 188 -29.93 18.48 5.24
C THR A 188 -30.98 18.11 6.30
N LYS A 189 -30.74 18.49 7.57
CA LYS A 189 -31.65 18.29 8.72
C LYS A 189 -31.96 16.83 9.06
N ARG A 190 -31.10 15.88 8.63
CA ARG A 190 -31.15 14.45 9.00
C ARG A 190 -30.24 14.21 10.20
N TYR A 191 -30.61 14.73 11.37
CA TYR A 191 -29.73 14.83 12.53
C TYR A 191 -29.41 13.50 13.18
N ARG A 192 -30.35 12.54 13.24
CA ARG A 192 -30.12 11.17 13.73
C ARG A 192 -29.03 10.49 12.91
N GLY A 193 -29.13 10.55 11.58
CA GLY A 193 -28.11 10.02 10.68
C GLY A 193 -26.78 10.74 10.82
N ALA A 194 -26.80 12.08 10.94
CA ALA A 194 -25.61 12.88 11.15
C ALA A 194 -24.86 12.48 12.43
N TYR A 195 -25.59 12.31 13.54
CA TYR A 195 -25.03 11.90 14.82
C TYR A 195 -24.49 10.47 14.77
N TRP A 196 -25.21 9.54 14.12
CA TRP A 196 -24.72 8.17 13.94
C TRP A 196 -23.39 8.11 13.18
N ARG A 197 -23.25 8.85 12.07
CA ARG A 197 -21.98 8.94 11.32
C ARG A 197 -20.85 9.51 12.17
N LEU A 198 -21.17 10.50 13.01
CA LEU A 198 -20.21 11.09 13.94
C LEU A 198 -19.76 10.08 15.01
N LEU A 199 -20.66 9.27 15.56
CA LEU A 199 -20.32 8.20 16.49
C LEU A 199 -19.46 7.12 15.83
N TYR A 200 -19.81 6.70 14.62
CA TYR A 200 -19.03 5.74 13.85
C TYR A 200 -17.60 6.23 13.63
N LEU A 201 -17.43 7.49 13.23
CA LEU A 201 -16.11 8.13 13.12
C LEU A 201 -15.31 8.05 14.43
N LEU A 202 -15.92 8.40 15.56
CA LEU A 202 -15.25 8.38 16.86
C LEU A 202 -14.88 6.97 17.33
N GLN A 203 -15.66 5.96 16.95
CA GLN A 203 -15.41 4.57 17.29
C GLN A 203 -14.35 3.93 16.39
N THR A 204 -14.40 4.16 15.08
CA THR A 204 -13.57 3.45 14.09
C THR A 204 -12.25 4.17 13.80
N TYR A 205 -12.23 5.50 13.82
CA TYR A 205 -11.05 6.32 13.51
C TYR A 205 -10.71 7.34 14.62
N PRO A 206 -10.63 6.94 15.90
CA PRO A 206 -10.48 7.84 17.05
C PRO A 206 -9.19 8.67 17.05
N ASP A 207 -8.17 8.18 16.35
CA ASP A 207 -6.82 8.74 16.21
C ASP A 207 -6.73 9.87 15.18
N THR A 208 -7.76 10.06 14.36
CA THR A 208 -7.74 11.01 13.25
C THR A 208 -8.02 12.46 13.66
N ARG A 209 -7.57 13.41 12.84
CA ARG A 209 -7.93 14.83 12.98
C ARG A 209 -9.43 15.05 12.81
N ALA A 210 -10.07 14.25 11.96
CA ALA A 210 -11.51 14.27 11.79
C ALA A 210 -12.25 13.88 13.09
N ALA A 211 -11.76 12.87 13.82
CA ALA A 211 -12.32 12.50 15.11
C ALA A 211 -12.18 13.61 16.16
N GLN A 212 -11.07 14.35 16.19
CA GLN A 212 -10.93 15.52 17.07
C GLN A 212 -12.02 16.58 16.81
N LYS A 213 -12.25 16.90 15.53
CA LYS A 213 -13.34 17.83 15.12
C LYS A 213 -14.71 17.26 15.47
N ALA A 214 -14.92 15.96 15.30
CA ALA A 214 -16.16 15.28 15.65
C ALA A 214 -16.47 15.38 17.16
N ARG A 215 -15.47 15.20 18.04
CA ARG A 215 -15.66 15.36 19.50
C ARG A 215 -16.22 16.73 19.86
N ALA A 216 -15.70 17.80 19.25
CA ALA A 216 -16.20 19.16 19.48
C ALA A 216 -17.64 19.39 18.97
N LEU A 217 -18.11 18.59 18.02
CA LEU A 217 -19.46 18.67 17.44
C LEU A 217 -20.47 17.72 18.10
N ALA A 218 -19.99 16.74 18.88
CA ALA A 218 -20.80 15.62 19.35
C ALA A 218 -22.03 16.04 20.15
N GLN A 219 -21.87 16.95 21.13
CA GLN A 219 -22.98 17.44 21.95
C GLN A 219 -24.06 18.13 21.11
N LYS A 220 -23.65 19.00 20.17
CA LYS A 220 -24.56 19.70 19.26
C LYS A 220 -25.34 18.72 18.39
N TYR A 221 -24.67 17.72 17.84
CA TYR A 221 -25.30 16.72 16.98
C TYR A 221 -26.27 15.83 17.78
N TYR A 222 -25.89 15.44 19.00
CA TYR A 222 -26.75 14.69 19.91
C TYR A 222 -28.05 15.42 20.23
N VAL A 223 -27.98 16.69 20.64
CA VAL A 223 -29.18 17.49 20.96
C VAL A 223 -30.12 17.57 19.76
N LYS A 224 -29.60 17.83 18.57
CA LYS A 224 -30.42 17.89 17.34
C LYS A 224 -31.02 16.55 16.96
N ALA A 225 -30.29 15.45 17.14
CA ALA A 225 -30.82 14.11 16.93
C ALA A 225 -31.93 13.76 17.93
N LEU A 226 -31.83 14.23 19.18
CA LEU A 226 -32.85 14.05 20.21
C LEU A 226 -34.12 14.86 19.89
N GLU A 227 -33.97 16.12 19.46
CA GLU A 227 -35.08 16.95 18.98
C GLU A 227 -35.82 16.29 17.81
N GLU A 228 -35.09 15.81 16.80
CA GLU A 228 -35.68 15.08 15.66
C GLU A 228 -36.41 13.82 16.11
N THR A 229 -35.82 13.05 17.03
CA THR A 229 -36.44 11.83 17.56
C THR A 229 -37.75 12.14 18.27
N ARG A 230 -37.77 13.17 19.13
CA ARG A 230 -39.00 13.63 19.82
C ARG A 230 -40.07 14.08 18.83
N ALA A 231 -39.68 14.81 17.78
CA ALA A 231 -40.61 15.30 16.78
C ALA A 231 -41.28 14.16 15.99
N LEU A 232 -40.50 13.13 15.63
CA LEU A 232 -41.00 11.90 15.00
C LEU A 232 -41.97 11.14 15.90
N THR A 233 -41.60 10.92 17.17
CA THR A 233 -42.45 10.21 18.15
C THR A 233 -43.74 10.95 18.43
N ALA A 234 -43.69 12.30 18.48
CA ALA A 234 -44.89 13.13 18.63
C ALA A 234 -45.75 13.20 17.34
N GLY A 235 -45.29 12.62 16.22
CA GLY A 235 -45.97 12.69 14.92
C GLY A 235 -45.91 14.06 14.23
N THR A 236 -45.20 15.03 14.81
CA THR A 236 -45.03 16.38 14.23
C THR A 236 -44.07 16.39 13.04
N LEU A 237 -43.14 15.43 13.00
CA LEU A 237 -42.30 15.14 11.84
C LEU A 237 -42.70 13.76 11.28
N LYS A 238 -42.80 13.66 9.96
CA LYS A 238 -43.01 12.39 9.27
C LYS A 238 -41.68 11.75 8.91
N ASP A 239 -41.63 10.42 8.87
CA ASP A 239 -40.47 9.69 8.39
C ASP A 239 -40.28 9.84 6.87
N PHE A 240 -39.26 9.18 6.32
CA PHE A 240 -38.96 9.22 4.89
C PHE A 240 -40.15 8.80 4.00
N TRP A 241 -41.04 7.94 4.48
CA TRP A 241 -42.21 7.43 3.78
C TRP A 241 -43.48 8.24 4.06
N GLY A 242 -43.37 9.36 4.77
CA GLY A 242 -44.51 10.20 5.13
C GLY A 242 -45.37 9.63 6.26
N LYS A 243 -44.89 8.60 6.98
CA LYS A 243 -45.60 7.94 8.08
C LYS A 243 -45.18 8.55 9.42
N SER A 244 -46.10 8.55 10.40
CA SER A 244 -45.73 8.85 11.78
C SER A 244 -45.04 7.63 12.37
N VAL A 245 -43.91 7.84 13.05
CA VAL A 245 -43.25 6.79 13.81
C VAL A 245 -44.00 6.67 15.15
N ARG A 246 -45.07 5.88 15.18
CA ARG A 246 -45.75 5.50 16.44
C ARG A 246 -45.01 4.34 17.09
#